data_AF-A0A8S9FKY1-F1
#
_entry.id   AF-A0A8S9FKY1-F1
#
_cell.length_a   1.000
_cell.length_b   1.000
_cell.length_c   1.000
_cell.angle_alpha   90.00
_cell.angle_beta   90.00
_cell.angle_gamma   90.00
#
_symmetry.space_group_name_H-M   'P 1'
#
loop_
_entity.id
_entity.type
_entity.pdbx_description
1 polymer ?
#
loop_
_entity_poly.entity_id
_entity_poly.type
_entity_poly.pdbx_seq_one_letter_code
_entity_poly.pdbx_strand_id
1 'polypeptide(L)'
;MLRLDYAGIAALIATSFYPPVYYSFMCDPFFCNLYLGFITTLGIATVLVSLIPVFQTPEFRVVRASLFFGMGFSGAAPILHKLIIFWDQPEALHTTCYEVLMGLLYGLGALVYVTRIPERWMPGKFDIAGHSHQLFHVLVVAGAFTHYRAGLVYLKWRDIEGC
;
A
#
# COMPACT_ATOMS: atom_id res chain seq x y z
N MET A 1 18.57 8.91 6.74
CA MET A 1 17.16 9.32 6.57
C MET A 1 16.46 8.50 5.49
N LEU A 2 16.90 8.51 4.22
CA LEU A 2 16.29 7.69 3.14
C LEU A 2 16.00 6.20 3.45
N ARG A 3 16.88 5.52 4.20
CA ARG A 3 16.66 4.11 4.59
C ARG A 3 15.45 3.92 5.51
N LEU A 4 15.22 4.88 6.42
CA LEU A 4 14.08 4.86 7.33
C LEU A 4 12.79 5.17 6.57
N ASP A 5 12.83 6.04 5.55
CA ASP A 5 11.68 6.29 4.68
C ASP A 5 11.25 5.00 3.95
N TYR A 6 12.20 4.27 3.36
CA TYR A 6 11.90 3.00 2.69
C TYR A 6 11.37 1.93 3.64
N ALA A 7 11.96 1.81 4.83
CA ALA A 7 11.45 0.91 5.86
C ALA A 7 10.03 1.31 6.31
N GLY A 8 9.75 2.60 6.45
CA GLY A 8 8.42 3.13 6.77
C GLY A 8 7.38 2.81 5.70
N ILE A 9 7.72 2.99 4.41
CA ILE A 9 6.84 2.64 3.29
C ILE A 9 6.55 1.12 3.31
N ALA A 10 7.56 0.28 3.50
CA ALA A 10 7.38 -1.17 3.55
C ALA A 10 6.48 -1.58 4.73
N ALA A 11 6.71 -1.01 5.91
CA ALA A 11 5.89 -1.25 7.08
C ALA A 11 4.44 -0.80 6.87
N LEU A 12 4.23 0.39 6.29
CA LEU A 12 2.90 0.92 5.97
C LEU A 12 2.15 -0.03 5.02
N ILE A 13 2.80 -0.46 3.92
CA ILE A 13 2.17 -1.39 2.97
C ILE A 13 1.84 -2.71 3.67
N ALA A 14 2.81 -3.34 4.36
CA ALA A 14 2.58 -4.63 5.00
C ALA A 14 1.46 -4.61 6.03
N THR A 15 1.46 -3.61 6.92
CA THR A 15 0.43 -3.48 7.97
C THR A 15 -0.93 -3.09 7.41
N SER A 16 -0.99 -2.32 6.31
CA SER A 16 -2.26 -1.97 5.67
C SER A 16 -3.00 -3.18 5.08
N PHE A 17 -2.33 -4.31 4.83
CA PHE A 17 -3.00 -5.52 4.35
C PHE A 17 -3.81 -6.21 5.46
N TYR A 18 -3.45 -6.01 6.73
CA TYR A 18 -4.05 -6.74 7.85
C TYR A 18 -5.57 -6.52 7.95
N PRO A 19 -6.10 -5.29 8.03
CA PRO A 19 -7.54 -5.12 8.20
C PRO A 19 -8.37 -5.66 7.02
N PRO A 20 -8.10 -5.31 5.75
CA PRO A 20 -8.91 -5.81 4.63
C PRO A 20 -8.86 -7.33 4.49
N VAL A 21 -7.67 -7.95 4.62
CA VAL A 21 -7.53 -9.40 4.51
C VAL A 21 -8.18 -10.10 5.70
N TYR A 22 -7.94 -9.62 6.91
CA TYR A 22 -8.56 -10.21 8.11
C TYR A 22 -10.08 -10.16 8.02
N TYR A 23 -10.67 -9.00 7.74
CA TYR A 23 -12.13 -8.87 7.67
C TYR A 23 -12.76 -9.58 6.46
N SER A 24 -12.02 -9.76 5.36
CA SER A 24 -12.51 -10.52 4.21
C SER A 24 -12.45 -12.04 4.43
N PHE A 25 -11.45 -12.53 5.17
CA PHE A 25 -11.15 -13.96 5.28
C PHE A 25 -11.16 -14.48 6.72
N MET A 26 -11.73 -13.75 7.68
CA MET A 26 -11.77 -14.18 9.10
C MET A 26 -12.46 -15.54 9.31
N CYS A 27 -13.33 -15.93 8.37
CA CYS A 27 -14.07 -17.20 8.39
C CYS A 27 -13.36 -18.32 7.62
N ASP A 28 -12.32 -17.98 6.87
CA ASP A 28 -11.45 -18.92 6.16
C ASP A 28 -9.99 -18.70 6.60
N PRO A 29 -9.58 -19.35 7.72
CA PRO A 29 -8.25 -19.16 8.28
C PRO A 29 -7.12 -19.53 7.32
N PHE A 30 -7.36 -20.42 6.34
CA PHE A 30 -6.34 -20.82 5.38
C PHE A 30 -5.97 -19.63 4.49
N PHE A 31 -6.95 -19.01 3.82
CA PHE A 31 -6.66 -17.87 2.94
C PHE A 31 -6.23 -16.62 3.71
N CYS A 32 -6.80 -16.38 4.89
CA CYS A 32 -6.37 -15.29 5.76
C CYS A 32 -4.87 -15.40 6.09
N ASN A 33 -4.44 -16.55 6.60
CA ASN A 33 -3.04 -16.79 6.95
C ASN A 33 -2.12 -16.81 5.73
N LEU A 34 -2.59 -17.32 4.59
CA LEU A 34 -1.81 -17.33 3.34
C LEU A 34 -1.45 -15.91 2.90
N TYR A 35 -2.45 -15.02 2.81
CA TYR A 35 -2.22 -13.65 2.34
C TYR A 35 -1.45 -12.82 3.37
N LEU A 36 -1.79 -12.91 4.66
CA LEU A 36 -1.07 -12.20 5.72
C LEU A 36 0.36 -12.70 5.88
N GLY A 37 0.59 -14.01 5.81
CA GLY A 37 1.93 -14.59 5.87
C GLY A 37 2.79 -14.16 4.68
N PHE A 38 2.21 -14.13 3.48
CA PHE A 38 2.90 -13.68 2.27
C PHE A 38 3.33 -12.22 2.37
N ILE A 39 2.41 -11.29 2.68
CA ILE A 39 2.75 -9.86 2.78
C ILE A 39 3.70 -9.57 3.94
N THR A 40 3.59 -10.29 5.07
CA THR A 40 4.51 -10.14 6.20
C THR A 40 5.92 -10.56 5.82
N THR A 41 6.07 -11.69 5.13
CA THR A 41 7.37 -12.19 4.66
C THR A 41 8.01 -11.21 3.68
N LEU A 42 7.23 -10.72 2.70
CA LEU A 42 7.69 -9.68 1.78
C LEU A 42 8.04 -8.36 2.48
N GLY A 43 7.24 -7.95 3.45
CA GLY A 43 7.47 -6.74 4.24
C GLY A 43 8.78 -6.80 5.02
N ILE A 44 9.03 -7.91 5.73
CA ILE A 44 10.28 -8.14 6.46
C ILE A 44 11.47 -8.13 5.48
N ALA A 45 11.36 -8.87 4.36
CA ALA A 45 12.42 -8.89 3.35
C ALA A 45 12.72 -7.48 2.83
N THR A 46 11.68 -6.69 2.53
CA THR A 46 11.81 -5.31 2.01
C THR A 46 12.43 -4.37 3.05
N VAL A 47 12.05 -4.49 4.32
CA VAL A 47 12.65 -3.71 5.42
C VAL A 47 14.13 -4.05 5.56
N LEU A 48 14.49 -5.34 5.59
CA LEU A 48 15.89 -5.78 5.70
C LEU A 48 16.74 -5.25 4.53
N VAL A 49 16.27 -5.41 3.29
CA VAL A 49 16.93 -4.90 2.09
C VAL A 49 17.03 -3.37 2.12
N SER A 50 16.06 -2.67 2.70
CA SER A 50 16.06 -1.20 2.82
C SER A 50 17.04 -0.68 3.88
N LEU A 51 17.27 -1.43 4.95
CA LEU A 51 18.11 -1.02 6.07
C LEU A 51 19.58 -1.44 5.93
N ILE A 52 19.85 -2.60 5.30
CA ILE A 52 21.20 -3.13 5.14
C ILE A 52 21.98 -2.31 4.09
N PRO A 53 23.18 -1.77 4.42
CA PRO A 53 23.93 -0.88 3.54
C PRO A 53 24.30 -1.46 2.18
N VAL A 54 24.63 -2.76 2.12
CA VAL A 54 25.03 -3.45 0.88
C VAL A 54 23.95 -3.38 -0.18
N PHE A 55 22.68 -3.45 0.21
CA PHE A 55 21.55 -3.40 -0.72
C PHE A 55 21.17 -2.00 -1.18
N GLN A 56 21.88 -0.95 -0.74
CA GLN A 56 21.64 0.43 -1.16
C GLN A 56 22.44 0.83 -2.39
N THR A 57 23.36 -0.02 -2.84
CA THR A 57 24.16 0.25 -4.02
C THR A 57 23.29 0.24 -5.30
N PRO A 58 23.76 0.86 -6.39
CA PRO A 58 23.00 0.95 -7.65
C PRO A 58 22.63 -0.42 -8.24
N GLU A 59 23.44 -1.45 -8.02
CA GLU A 59 23.25 -2.82 -8.53
C GLU A 59 21.94 -3.44 -8.00
N PHE A 60 21.56 -3.12 -6.76
CA PHE A 60 20.33 -3.63 -6.14
C PHE A 60 19.11 -2.74 -6.36
N ARG A 61 19.20 -1.70 -7.21
CA ARG A 61 18.07 -0.79 -7.47
C ARG A 61 16.84 -1.53 -8.00
N VAL A 62 17.04 -2.46 -8.93
CA VAL A 62 15.95 -3.27 -9.51
C VAL A 62 15.34 -4.16 -8.43
N VAL A 63 16.15 -4.82 -7.60
CA VAL A 63 15.68 -5.68 -6.51
C VAL A 63 14.78 -4.90 -5.54
N ARG A 64 15.22 -3.70 -5.12
CA ARG A 64 14.40 -2.84 -4.23
C ARG A 64 13.09 -2.45 -4.90
N ALA A 65 13.13 -1.98 -6.15
CA ALA A 65 11.93 -1.57 -6.88
C ALA A 65 10.94 -2.75 -7.05
N SER A 66 11.44 -3.93 -7.40
CA SER A 66 10.63 -5.15 -7.55
C SER A 66 10.00 -5.59 -6.24
N LEU A 67 10.67 -5.46 -5.10
CA LEU A 67 10.11 -5.76 -3.79
C LEU A 67 8.93 -4.84 -3.45
N PHE A 68 9.11 -3.52 -3.57
CA PHE A 68 8.01 -2.57 -3.35
C PHE A 68 6.84 -2.76 -4.31
N PHE A 69 7.14 -2.99 -5.60
CA PHE A 69 6.11 -3.28 -6.59
C PHE A 69 5.38 -4.59 -6.28
N GLY A 70 6.11 -5.65 -5.93
CA GLY A 70 5.54 -6.95 -5.56
C GLY A 70 4.64 -6.86 -4.33
N MET A 71 5.03 -6.10 -3.31
CA MET A 71 4.18 -5.85 -2.14
C MET A 71 2.86 -5.19 -2.55
N GLY A 72 2.90 -4.09 -3.30
CA GLY A 72 1.68 -3.39 -3.75
C GLY A 72 0.81 -4.26 -4.66
N PHE A 73 1.42 -4.91 -5.65
CA PHE A 73 0.72 -5.75 -6.63
C PHE A 73 0.09 -6.99 -5.98
N SER A 74 0.71 -7.55 -4.94
CA SER A 74 0.17 -8.72 -4.23
C SER A 74 -1.23 -8.50 -3.67
N GLY A 75 -1.64 -7.25 -3.43
CA GLY A 75 -2.97 -6.90 -2.96
C GLY A 75 -4.09 -7.18 -3.98
N ALA A 76 -3.77 -7.31 -5.27
CA ALA A 76 -4.76 -7.67 -6.28
C ALA A 76 -5.37 -9.05 -6.03
N ALA A 77 -4.58 -10.02 -5.57
CA ALA A 77 -5.05 -11.39 -5.32
C ALA A 77 -6.15 -11.47 -4.24
N PRO A 78 -5.96 -10.97 -2.99
CA PRO A 78 -7.00 -11.00 -1.97
C PRO A 78 -8.22 -10.14 -2.34
N ILE A 79 -8.04 -9.01 -3.06
CA ILE A 79 -9.17 -8.18 -3.51
C ILE A 79 -10.03 -8.92 -4.52
N LEU A 80 -9.42 -9.54 -5.53
CA LEU A 80 -10.16 -10.34 -6.52
C LEU A 80 -10.83 -11.53 -5.88
N HIS A 81 -10.14 -12.23 -4.97
CA HIS A 81 -10.72 -13.37 -4.26
C HIS A 81 -11.91 -12.96 -3.38
N LYS A 82 -11.81 -11.84 -2.65
CA LYS A 82 -12.93 -11.23 -1.91
C LYS A 82 -14.12 -10.96 -2.83
N LEU A 83 -13.90 -10.34 -3.99
CA LEU A 83 -14.97 -10.02 -4.94
C LEU A 83 -15.64 -11.27 -5.51
N ILE A 84 -14.93 -12.37 -5.67
CA ILE A 84 -15.50 -13.64 -6.14
C ILE A 84 -16.40 -14.26 -5.06
N ILE A 85 -15.96 -14.26 -3.80
CA ILE A 85 -16.71 -14.86 -2.69
C ILE A 85 -17.95 -14.02 -2.33
N PHE A 86 -17.80 -12.69 -2.29
CA PHE A 86 -18.83 -11.75 -1.82
C PHE A 86 -19.39 -10.89 -2.95
N TRP A 87 -19.55 -11.46 -4.14
CA TRP A 87 -19.95 -10.73 -5.36
C TRP A 87 -21.34 -10.09 -5.24
N ASP A 88 -22.21 -10.62 -4.39
CA ASP A 88 -23.56 -10.15 -4.11
C ASP A 88 -23.63 -9.14 -2.95
N GLN A 89 -22.53 -8.91 -2.24
CA GLN A 89 -22.46 -8.04 -1.07
C GLN A 89 -22.02 -6.61 -1.47
N PRO A 90 -22.84 -5.58 -1.23
CA PRO A 90 -22.50 -4.21 -1.62
C PRO A 90 -21.27 -3.66 -0.88
N GLU A 91 -21.01 -4.12 0.35
CA GLU A 91 -19.84 -3.77 1.15
C GLU A 91 -18.54 -4.23 0.50
N ALA A 92 -18.52 -5.40 -0.16
CA ALA A 92 -17.36 -5.92 -0.86
C ALA A 92 -16.99 -5.03 -2.07
N LEU A 93 -17.99 -4.54 -2.81
CA LEU A 93 -17.76 -3.59 -3.90
C LEU A 93 -17.33 -2.22 -3.37
N HIS A 94 -18.00 -1.70 -2.34
CA HIS A 94 -17.70 -0.39 -1.76
C HIS A 94 -16.27 -0.33 -1.19
N THR A 95 -15.86 -1.34 -0.42
CA THR A 95 -14.48 -1.44 0.08
C THR A 95 -13.47 -1.55 -1.06
N THR A 96 -13.78 -2.29 -2.13
CA THR A 96 -12.95 -2.35 -3.34
C THR A 96 -12.78 -0.99 -4.00
N CYS A 97 -13.83 -0.16 -4.09
CA CYS A 97 -13.70 1.19 -4.63
C CYS A 97 -12.70 2.04 -3.84
N TYR A 98 -12.72 1.94 -2.50
CA TYR A 98 -11.72 2.60 -1.66
C TYR A 98 -10.31 2.03 -1.88
N GLU A 99 -10.17 0.71 -2.01
CA GLU A 99 -8.88 0.06 -2.26
C GLU A 99 -8.28 0.48 -3.62
N VAL A 100 -9.11 0.58 -4.66
CA VAL A 100 -8.70 1.11 -5.97
C VAL A 100 -8.31 2.58 -5.87
N LEU A 101 -9.10 3.41 -5.19
CA LEU A 101 -8.77 4.82 -4.99
C LEU A 101 -7.46 5.00 -4.22
N MET A 102 -7.23 4.20 -3.16
CA MET A 102 -5.96 4.16 -2.44
C MET A 102 -4.80 3.80 -3.37
N GLY A 103 -4.96 2.76 -4.19
CA GLY A 103 -3.95 2.35 -5.18
C GLY A 103 -3.63 3.45 -6.19
N LEU A 104 -4.65 4.18 -6.67
CA LEU A 104 -4.47 5.32 -7.56
C LEU A 104 -3.73 6.48 -6.89
N LEU A 105 -4.07 6.81 -5.64
CA LEU A 105 -3.41 7.88 -4.88
C LEU A 105 -1.93 7.55 -4.62
N TYR A 106 -1.61 6.31 -4.22
CA TYR A 106 -0.24 5.87 -4.05
C TYR A 106 0.52 5.83 -5.38
N GLY A 107 -0.10 5.32 -6.44
CA GLY A 107 0.50 5.28 -7.79
C GLY A 107 0.80 6.68 -8.32
N LEU A 108 -0.14 7.62 -8.16
CA LEU A 108 0.06 9.02 -8.53
C LEU A 108 1.16 9.67 -7.70
N GLY A 109 1.18 9.43 -6.38
CA GLY A 109 2.25 9.92 -5.51
C GLY A 109 3.61 9.44 -5.97
N ALA A 110 3.76 8.13 -6.23
CA ALA A 110 4.99 7.55 -6.74
C ALA A 110 5.39 8.15 -8.09
N LEU A 111 4.44 8.35 -9.00
CA LEU A 111 4.68 8.99 -10.29
C LEU A 111 5.20 10.43 -10.12
N VAL A 112 4.55 11.24 -9.29
CA VAL A 112 4.95 12.62 -8.99
C VAL A 112 6.36 12.65 -8.40
N TYR A 113 6.64 11.79 -7.41
CA TYR A 113 7.96 11.68 -6.78
C TYR A 113 9.07 11.30 -7.77
N VAL A 114 8.84 10.28 -8.61
CA VAL A 114 9.84 9.79 -9.56
C VAL A 114 10.07 10.79 -10.70
N THR A 115 9.01 11.43 -11.20
CA THR A 115 9.11 12.39 -12.31
C THR A 115 9.67 13.75 -11.90
N ARG A 116 9.67 14.04 -10.59
CA ARG A 116 10.10 15.33 -9.99
C ARG A 116 9.30 16.52 -10.50
N ILE A 117 8.01 16.32 -10.74
CA ILE A 117 7.08 17.37 -11.17
C ILE A 117 6.44 17.97 -9.92
N PRO A 118 6.34 19.30 -9.77
CA PRO A 118 6.54 20.34 -10.79
C PRO A 118 7.95 20.98 -10.83
N GLU A 119 8.85 20.69 -9.90
CA GLU A 119 10.16 21.36 -9.82
C GLU A 119 11.06 21.12 -11.03
N ARG A 120 10.86 20.02 -11.76
CA ARG A 120 11.50 19.75 -13.05
C ARG A 120 11.12 20.78 -14.12
N TRP A 121 9.91 21.32 -14.07
CA TRP A 121 9.42 22.29 -15.06
C TRP A 121 9.77 23.73 -14.69
N MET A 122 9.85 24.05 -13.40
CA MET A 122 10.20 25.39 -12.91
C MET A 122 11.26 25.32 -11.81
N PRO A 123 12.54 25.15 -12.18
CA PRO A 123 13.65 25.13 -11.22
C PRO A 123 13.70 26.43 -10.39
N GLY A 124 13.92 26.32 -9.08
CA GLY A 124 14.01 27.46 -8.16
C GLY A 124 12.66 28.00 -7.66
N LYS A 125 11.52 27.54 -8.18
CA LYS A 125 10.19 28.02 -7.75
C LYS A 125 9.58 27.22 -6.60
N PHE A 126 9.99 25.97 -6.43
CA PHE A 126 9.41 25.03 -5.47
C PHE A 126 10.42 24.59 -4.40
N ASP A 127 11.49 25.37 -4.17
CA ASP A 127 12.59 24.98 -3.29
C ASP A 127 12.18 24.83 -1.81
N ILE A 128 11.12 25.52 -1.39
CA ILE A 128 10.60 25.51 -0.01
C ILE A 128 9.28 24.72 0.08
N ALA A 129 8.37 24.93 -0.87
CA ALA A 129 7.02 24.37 -0.82
C ALA A 129 6.52 23.93 -2.21
N GLY A 130 5.71 22.87 -2.25
CA GLY A 130 5.03 22.38 -3.45
C GLY A 130 5.89 21.52 -4.38
N HIS A 131 7.10 21.15 -3.98
CA HIS A 131 7.92 20.20 -4.75
C HIS A 131 7.38 18.77 -4.65
N SER A 132 7.75 17.92 -5.60
CA SER A 132 7.23 16.56 -5.78
C SER A 132 7.24 15.71 -4.51
N HIS A 133 8.28 15.82 -3.68
CA HIS A 133 8.36 15.06 -2.43
C HIS A 133 7.31 15.49 -1.39
N GLN A 134 6.97 16.78 -1.30
CA GLN A 134 5.85 17.22 -0.45
C GLN A 134 4.51 16.72 -1.00
N LEU A 135 4.30 16.82 -2.31
CA LEU A 135 3.10 16.32 -2.97
C LEU A 135 2.94 14.80 -2.80
N PHE A 136 4.05 14.06 -2.88
CA PHE A 136 4.09 12.63 -2.57
C PHE A 136 3.56 12.33 -1.18
N HIS A 137 4.06 13.02 -0.15
CA HIS A 137 3.59 12.82 1.23
C HIS A 137 2.11 13.15 1.38
N VAL A 138 1.62 14.23 0.77
CA VAL A 138 0.19 14.58 0.78
C VAL A 138 -0.66 13.47 0.18
N LEU A 139 -0.25 12.91 -0.97
CA LEU A 139 -0.95 11.82 -1.63
C LEU A 139 -0.89 10.51 -0.84
N VAL A 140 0.23 10.22 -0.18
CA VAL A 140 0.36 9.05 0.71
C VAL A 140 -0.59 9.19 1.91
N VAL A 141 -0.68 10.36 2.54
CA VAL A 141 -1.63 10.62 3.63
C VAL A 141 -3.08 10.48 3.16
N ALA A 142 -3.42 11.00 1.98
CA ALA A 142 -4.76 10.84 1.40
C ALA A 142 -5.09 9.36 1.12
N GLY A 143 -4.12 8.60 0.61
CA GLY A 143 -4.23 7.15 0.40
C GLY A 143 -4.47 6.40 1.71
N ALA A 144 -3.69 6.71 2.75
CA ALA A 144 -3.86 6.13 4.09
C ALA A 144 -5.23 6.48 4.71
N PHE A 145 -5.71 7.71 4.51
CA PHE A 145 -7.05 8.10 4.95
C PHE A 145 -8.15 7.32 4.21
N THR A 146 -8.02 7.16 2.90
CA THR A 146 -8.91 6.33 2.07
C THR A 146 -8.95 4.88 2.58
N HIS A 147 -7.78 4.33 2.89
CA HIS A 147 -7.64 3.00 3.49
C HIS A 147 -8.35 2.91 4.85
N TYR A 148 -8.15 3.90 5.72
CA TYR A 148 -8.83 3.95 7.02
C TYR A 148 -10.35 3.97 6.88
N ARG A 149 -10.88 4.74 5.91
CA ARG A 149 -12.33 4.75 5.59
C ARG A 149 -12.83 3.37 5.15
N ALA A 150 -12.07 2.66 4.31
CA ALA A 150 -12.38 1.28 3.96
C ALA A 150 -12.40 0.36 5.18
N GLY A 151 -11.42 0.49 6.08
CA GLY A 151 -11.35 -0.26 7.33
C GLY A 151 -12.58 -0.09 8.22
N LEU A 152 -13.13 1.13 8.32
CA LEU A 152 -14.38 1.36 9.05
C LEU A 152 -15.59 0.68 8.41
N VAL A 153 -15.63 0.61 7.07
CA VAL A 153 -16.68 -0.13 6.35
C VAL A 153 -16.54 -1.63 6.60
N TYR A 154 -15.33 -2.18 6.53
CA TYR A 154 -15.06 -3.58 6.88
C TYR A 154 -15.47 -3.91 8.30
N LEU A 155 -15.06 -3.10 9.27
CA LEU A 155 -15.40 -3.28 10.68
C LEU A 155 -16.93 -3.31 10.86
N LYS A 156 -17.64 -2.30 10.34
CA LYS A 156 -19.10 -2.24 10.44
C LYS A 156 -19.79 -3.45 9.80
N TRP A 157 -19.29 -3.87 8.64
CA TRP A 157 -19.83 -5.05 7.95
C TRP A 157 -19.70 -6.31 8.82
N ARG A 158 -18.52 -6.49 9.41
CA ARG A 158 -18.21 -7.67 10.23
C ARG A 158 -18.80 -7.62 11.64
N ASP A 159 -19.09 -6.44 12.18
CA ASP A 159 -19.81 -6.30 13.44
C ASP A 159 -21.28 -6.76 13.32
N ILE A 160 -21.86 -6.68 12.12
CA ILE A 160 -23.26 -7.08 11.86
C ILE A 160 -23.35 -8.54 11.43
N GLU A 161 -22.54 -8.93 10.44
CA GLU A 161 -22.60 -10.27 9.84
C GLU A 161 -21.74 -11.29 10.59
N GLY A 162 -20.72 -10.83 11.33
CA GLY A 162 -19.74 -11.70 11.96
C GLY A 162 -18.94 -12.50 10.93
N CYS A 163 -18.76 -13.78 11.28
CA CYS A 163 -18.65 -14.86 10.31
C CYS A 163 -20.02 -15.50 10.14
#